data_AF-A0A7S4E9K5-F1
#
_entry.id   AF-A0A7S4E9K5-F1
#
_cell.length_a   1.000
_cell.length_b   1.000
_cell.length_c   1.000
_cell.angle_alpha   90.00
_cell.angle_beta   90.00
_cell.angle_gamma   90.00
#
_symmetry.space_group_name_H-M   'P 1'
#
loop_
_entity.id
_entity.type
_entity.pdbx_description
1 polymer ?
#
loop_
_entity_poly.entity_id
_entity_poly.type
_entity_poly.pdbx_seq_one_letter_code
_entity_poly.pdbx_strand_id
1 'polypeptide(L)'
;MNDPAKLLLGESPPAPTPARLLTRQPGALGSWGHLLPLSERQLASATLRCLRNAMPHSVIIRVLQHAIIDEEPLETTLALVDRAIRNEVPVQEKGPPTGARPCQSRWWNQYRRAVVDSLHGLAERCELQLVVAHHAAKLVDLIWLLPHASSDEKAWTAKTLRSRAAYLCVGALRVAADAHNVQEPSSALLEKAVPDLFAQQCRQSDARECELYVRQHIGWRILAPTPLHFLRIYVSKRPLYPESTDVLADHHRNQPVNDEVRVERLFLYVQKWCCFFCSMCLQHREFSGDKVPSAKLAAAVLLVARRNLKLTPAWRPELEAMTSFTLAEVAPVADRIFEVYEDEFREFQREHEARAQAGAQAQADDEEDDGIDIAAVSAAADAAIAAETDDAAVAAIRSAFDDVDEQRAAARVAIDDLASRGNLGAGMEHTIGSIALIDRLAAEFGVEDVPDLRAEEERLMAEARRFGEIVRADPAMLARFRAARAVHAPTDDDAVAIIRSVTTGEDAVEEHQAAARAAIELIRARGVNGIPLHADNARIDRLVAEFGVERPQI
;
A
#
# COMPACT_ATOMS: atom_id res chain seq x y z
N MET A 1 -9.38 11.75 -15.98
CA MET A 1 -10.34 11.46 -14.87
C MET A 1 -10.95 10.11 -15.17
N ASN A 2 -10.61 9.09 -14.38
CA ASN A 2 -10.92 7.69 -14.72
C ASN A 2 -12.40 7.36 -14.51
N ASP A 3 -12.92 6.53 -15.42
CA ASP A 3 -14.30 6.04 -15.51
C ASP A 3 -14.65 5.11 -14.32
N PRO A 4 -15.61 5.45 -13.46
CA PRO A 4 -16.06 4.60 -12.35
C PRO A 4 -16.81 3.32 -12.80
N ALA A 5 -17.24 3.21 -14.05
CA ALA A 5 -17.77 1.95 -14.58
C ALA A 5 -16.71 0.83 -14.59
N LYS A 6 -15.42 1.20 -14.73
CA LYS A 6 -14.29 0.26 -14.66
C LYS A 6 -14.07 -0.31 -13.26
N LEU A 7 -14.34 0.47 -12.21
CA LEU A 7 -14.30 0.04 -10.79
C LEU A 7 -15.34 -1.06 -10.48
N LEU A 8 -16.47 -1.07 -11.19
CA LEU A 8 -17.53 -2.07 -11.01
C LEU A 8 -17.30 -3.34 -11.86
N LEU A 9 -16.52 -3.24 -12.94
CA LEU A 9 -16.21 -4.32 -13.89
C LEU A 9 -14.88 -5.05 -13.60
N GLY A 10 -14.20 -4.75 -12.49
CA GLY A 10 -13.00 -5.48 -12.05
C GLY A 10 -11.66 -4.84 -12.43
N GLU A 11 -11.66 -3.78 -13.25
CA GLU A 11 -10.48 -2.95 -13.47
C GLU A 11 -10.38 -1.91 -12.34
N SER A 12 -9.68 -2.29 -11.27
CA SER A 12 -9.30 -1.33 -10.24
C SER A 12 -8.36 -0.29 -10.88
N PRO A 13 -8.60 1.04 -10.77
CA PRO A 13 -7.50 1.97 -10.83
C PRO A 13 -6.50 1.53 -9.76
N PRO A 14 -5.18 1.63 -10.00
CA PRO A 14 -4.21 1.31 -8.98
C PRO A 14 -4.51 2.22 -7.79
N ALA A 15 -5.09 1.66 -6.73
CA ALA A 15 -5.07 2.35 -5.46
C ALA A 15 -3.59 2.59 -5.19
N PRO A 16 -3.15 3.82 -4.84
CA PRO A 16 -1.81 3.99 -4.34
C PRO A 16 -1.71 3.10 -3.10
N THR A 17 -1.11 1.92 -3.25
CA THR A 17 -0.69 1.11 -2.12
C THR A 17 0.24 2.03 -1.34
N PRO A 18 0.09 2.19 -0.02
CA PRO A 18 1.09 2.92 0.77
C PRO A 18 2.52 2.43 0.46
N ALA A 19 2.64 1.14 0.13
CA ALA A 19 3.86 0.48 -0.34
C ALA A 19 4.44 0.99 -1.68
N ARG A 20 3.63 1.50 -2.64
CA ARG A 20 4.14 1.99 -3.94
C ARG A 20 4.81 3.37 -3.87
N LEU A 21 4.63 4.11 -2.78
CA LEU A 21 5.47 5.26 -2.44
C LEU A 21 6.81 4.85 -1.81
N LEU A 22 7.03 3.56 -1.55
CA LEU A 22 8.10 3.06 -0.66
C LEU A 22 9.06 2.04 -1.29
N THR A 23 8.99 1.75 -2.59
CA THR A 23 9.93 0.80 -3.23
C THR A 23 11.13 1.52 -3.87
N ARG A 24 12.28 1.53 -3.17
CA ARG A 24 13.62 1.77 -3.73
C ARG A 24 14.60 0.69 -3.21
N GLN A 25 15.37 0.07 -4.10
CA GLN A 25 16.36 -1.01 -3.88
C GLN A 25 17.59 -0.76 -4.82
N PRO A 26 18.80 -1.34 -4.62
CA PRO A 26 19.87 -0.71 -3.84
C PRO A 26 21.28 -0.66 -4.52
N GLY A 27 22.24 0.02 -3.88
CA GLY A 27 23.68 -0.01 -4.20
C GLY A 27 24.56 0.66 -3.12
N ALA A 28 25.78 0.12 -2.92
CA ALA A 28 26.65 0.21 -1.73
C ALA A 28 26.98 1.61 -1.15
N LEU A 29 27.30 1.64 0.16
CA LEU A 29 27.45 2.80 1.08
C LEU A 29 26.18 3.69 1.27
N GLY A 30 25.13 3.46 0.47
CA GLY A 30 23.86 4.18 0.42
C GLY A 30 22.70 3.62 1.27
N SER A 31 22.94 2.80 2.30
CA SER A 31 21.87 2.02 2.95
C SER A 31 20.93 2.79 3.90
N TRP A 32 21.19 4.07 4.19
CA TRP A 32 20.18 5.01 4.73
C TRP A 32 19.85 6.15 3.76
N GLY A 33 20.66 6.30 2.72
CA GLY A 33 20.64 7.47 1.85
C GLY A 33 19.40 7.57 0.96
N HIS A 34 18.69 6.47 0.72
CA HIS A 34 17.46 6.47 -0.05
C HIS A 34 16.24 6.97 0.75
N LEU A 35 16.34 7.04 2.09
CA LEU A 35 15.27 7.49 2.99
C LEU A 35 15.27 9.02 3.23
N LEU A 36 16.33 9.72 2.82
CA LEU A 36 16.45 11.17 2.94
C LEU A 36 16.71 11.81 1.56
N PRO A 37 16.12 12.98 1.24
CA PRO A 37 16.46 13.76 0.05
C PRO A 37 17.99 13.92 -0.15
N LEU A 38 18.45 14.04 -1.40
CA LEU A 38 19.88 14.17 -1.73
C LEU A 38 20.55 15.32 -0.96
N SER A 39 19.84 16.44 -0.79
CA SER A 39 20.26 17.59 0.01
C SER A 39 20.52 17.23 1.48
N GLU A 40 19.65 16.41 2.08
CA GLU A 40 19.77 15.97 3.46
C GLU A 40 20.89 14.94 3.66
N ARG A 41 21.15 14.09 2.66
CA ARG A 41 22.32 13.19 2.66
C ARG A 41 23.63 13.96 2.68
N GLN A 42 23.74 14.95 1.80
CA GLN A 42 24.95 15.78 1.69
C GLN A 42 25.15 16.62 2.96
N LEU A 43 24.07 17.08 3.59
CA LEU A 43 24.10 17.78 4.87
C LEU A 43 24.50 16.88 6.05
N ALA A 44 24.03 15.64 6.09
CA ALA A 44 24.45 14.65 7.08
C ALA A 44 25.93 14.28 6.92
N SER A 45 26.40 14.10 5.69
CA SER A 45 27.82 13.89 5.37
C SER A 45 28.68 15.08 5.81
N ALA A 46 28.23 16.31 5.52
CA ALA A 46 28.90 17.54 5.95
C ALA A 46 28.99 17.65 7.49
N THR A 47 27.90 17.30 8.19
CA THR A 47 27.88 17.23 9.66
C THR A 47 28.92 16.26 10.20
N LEU A 48 28.99 15.04 9.63
CA LEU A 48 29.94 14.02 10.05
C LEU A 48 31.38 14.45 9.79
N ARG A 49 31.64 15.13 8.67
CA ARG A 49 32.94 15.75 8.39
C ARG A 49 33.31 16.81 9.43
N CYS A 50 32.36 17.64 9.86
CA CYS A 50 32.59 18.62 10.92
C CYS A 50 32.96 17.95 12.26
N LEU A 51 32.21 16.92 12.64
CA LEU A 51 32.44 16.16 13.87
C LEU A 51 33.79 15.44 13.86
N ARG A 52 34.18 14.87 12.72
CA ARG A 52 35.49 14.20 12.54
C ARG A 52 36.66 15.16 12.68
N ASN A 53 36.49 16.43 12.33
CA ASN A 53 37.49 17.48 12.52
C ASN A 53 37.40 18.15 13.90
N ALA A 54 36.72 17.52 14.87
CA ALA A 54 36.56 18.01 16.24
C ALA A 54 36.01 19.45 16.34
N MET A 55 35.19 19.89 15.39
CA MET A 55 34.58 21.21 15.47
C MET A 55 33.66 21.30 16.69
N PRO A 56 33.63 22.45 17.40
CA PRO A 56 32.71 22.67 18.50
C PRO A 56 31.26 22.49 18.03
N HIS A 57 30.46 21.73 18.78
CA HIS A 57 29.07 21.43 18.43
C HIS A 57 28.22 22.69 18.17
N SER A 58 28.53 23.81 18.85
CA SER A 58 27.87 25.11 18.63
C SER A 58 28.10 25.67 17.23
N VAL A 59 29.29 25.45 16.65
CA VAL A 59 29.64 25.89 15.29
C VAL A 59 28.96 24.99 14.26
N ILE A 60 28.98 23.67 14.48
CA ILE A 60 28.30 22.69 13.63
C ILE A 60 26.79 23.00 13.54
N ILE A 61 26.15 23.23 14.70
CA ILE A 61 24.73 23.55 14.75
C ILE A 61 24.43 24.86 14.03
N ARG A 62 25.26 25.91 14.17
CA ARG A 62 25.02 27.20 13.50
C ARG A 62 25.23 27.13 11.98
N VAL A 63 26.29 26.49 11.51
CA VAL A 63 26.56 26.32 10.07
C VAL A 63 25.43 25.51 9.41
N LEU A 64 24.95 24.47 10.08
CA LEU A 64 23.82 23.68 9.60
C LEU A 64 22.47 24.40 9.78
N GLN A 65 22.29 25.21 10.81
CA GLN A 65 21.07 26.01 11.00
C GLN A 65 20.95 27.09 9.93
N HIS A 66 22.02 27.81 9.60
CA HIS A 66 22.03 28.78 8.49
C HIS A 66 21.64 28.10 7.17
N ALA A 67 22.19 26.92 6.90
CA ALA A 67 21.87 26.14 5.72
C ALA A 67 20.42 25.63 5.65
N ILE A 68 19.87 25.18 6.78
CA ILE A 68 18.53 24.55 6.83
C ILE A 68 17.42 25.60 6.94
N ILE A 69 17.67 26.71 7.64
CA ILE A 69 16.64 27.71 7.95
C ILE A 69 16.53 28.76 6.85
N ASP A 70 17.62 29.13 6.19
CA ASP A 70 17.64 30.23 5.22
C ASP A 70 17.53 29.77 3.74
N GLU A 71 17.25 28.48 3.50
CA GLU A 71 17.14 27.87 2.15
C GLU A 71 18.34 28.12 1.23
N GLU A 72 19.54 28.29 1.80
CA GLU A 72 20.77 28.51 1.04
C GLU A 72 21.09 27.30 0.14
N PRO A 73 21.57 27.51 -1.10
CA PRO A 73 21.97 26.44 -1.99
C PRO A 73 22.95 25.50 -1.29
N LEU A 74 22.77 24.20 -1.52
CA LEU A 74 23.54 23.16 -0.86
C LEU A 74 25.05 23.31 -1.10
N GLU A 75 25.44 23.79 -2.28
CA GLU A 75 26.84 24.10 -2.61
C GLU A 75 27.40 25.21 -1.72
N THR A 76 26.63 26.27 -1.45
CA THR A 76 26.98 27.35 -0.52
C THR A 76 27.13 26.82 0.91
N THR A 77 26.23 25.93 1.31
CA THR A 77 26.27 25.25 2.61
C THR A 77 27.52 24.40 2.77
N LEU A 78 27.85 23.59 1.76
CA LEU A 78 29.05 22.75 1.77
C LEU A 78 30.32 23.61 1.74
N ALA A 79 30.33 24.71 0.98
CA ALA A 79 31.42 25.67 0.97
C ALA A 79 31.59 26.37 2.34
N LEU A 80 30.50 26.71 3.02
CA LEU A 80 30.52 27.28 4.39
C LEU A 80 31.07 26.27 5.40
N VAL A 81 30.67 24.99 5.29
CA VAL A 81 31.24 23.91 6.11
C VAL A 81 32.74 23.76 5.84
N ASP A 82 33.17 23.77 4.59
CA ASP A 82 34.57 23.66 4.20
C ASP A 82 35.40 24.84 4.72
N ARG A 83 34.87 26.06 4.62
CA ARG A 83 35.51 27.28 5.17
C ARG A 83 35.54 27.28 6.69
N ALA A 84 34.49 26.78 7.35
CA ALA A 84 34.44 26.64 8.80
C ALA A 84 35.47 25.61 9.29
N ILE A 85 35.63 24.48 8.59
CA ILE A 85 36.66 23.47 8.88
C ILE A 85 38.06 24.06 8.73
N ARG A 86 38.28 24.99 7.79
CA ARG A 86 39.56 25.70 7.60
C ARG A 86 39.76 26.90 8.53
N ASN A 87 38.86 27.17 9.48
CA ASN A 87 38.88 28.34 10.37
C ASN A 87 38.84 29.70 9.63
N GLU A 88 38.29 29.76 8.41
CA GLU A 88 38.27 30.98 7.58
C GLU A 88 37.07 31.90 7.85
N VAL A 89 36.17 31.53 8.77
CA VAL A 89 34.96 32.30 9.09
C VAL A 89 34.96 32.68 10.58
N PRO A 90 35.12 33.96 10.94
CA PRO A 90 34.92 34.40 12.32
C PRO A 90 33.43 34.30 12.65
N VAL A 91 33.07 33.29 13.45
CA VAL A 91 31.69 33.04 13.87
C VAL A 91 31.30 34.07 14.93
N GLN A 92 30.67 35.19 14.54
CA GLN A 92 30.06 36.11 15.51
C GLN A 92 28.84 35.46 16.19
N GLU A 93 28.77 35.58 17.51
CA GLU A 93 27.69 35.04 18.34
C GLU A 93 26.45 35.94 18.30
N LYS A 94 25.55 35.72 17.34
CA LYS A 94 24.14 36.13 17.49
C LYS A 94 23.31 34.90 17.84
N GLY A 95 22.62 34.96 18.98
CA GLY A 95 21.77 33.86 19.48
C GLY A 95 20.53 33.61 18.59
N PRO A 96 19.95 32.41 18.63
CA PRO A 96 18.77 32.07 17.83
C PRO A 96 17.55 32.92 18.23
N PRO A 97 16.63 33.22 17.30
CA PRO A 97 15.43 34.00 17.60
C PRO A 97 14.59 33.25 18.64
N THR A 98 14.51 33.84 19.83
CA THR A 98 13.69 33.38 20.95
C THR A 98 12.20 33.56 20.59
N GLY A 99 11.54 32.52 20.09
CA GLY A 99 10.07 32.57 19.92
C GLY A 99 9.41 31.35 19.27
N ALA A 100 10.04 30.72 18.28
CA ALA A 100 9.45 29.57 17.58
C ALA A 100 9.80 28.25 18.27
N ARG A 101 8.80 27.42 18.60
CA ARG A 101 9.06 26.04 19.06
C ARG A 101 9.73 25.27 17.91
N PRO A 102 10.84 24.54 18.12
CA PRO A 102 11.58 23.83 17.06
C PRO A 102 10.72 22.92 16.19
N CYS A 103 9.64 22.39 16.78
CA CYS A 103 8.72 21.45 16.17
C CYS A 103 7.76 22.09 15.13
N GLN A 104 7.80 23.40 14.92
CA GLN A 104 6.99 24.09 13.90
C GLN A 104 7.74 24.35 12.57
N SER A 105 9.02 23.95 12.47
CA SER A 105 9.81 24.13 11.24
C SER A 105 9.37 23.17 10.12
N ARG A 106 9.52 23.61 8.86
CA ARG A 106 9.27 22.79 7.65
C ARG A 106 10.11 21.51 7.67
N TRP A 107 11.38 21.64 8.05
CA TRP A 107 12.30 20.53 8.25
C TRP A 107 11.77 19.49 9.24
N TRP A 108 11.20 19.92 10.37
CA TRP A 108 10.61 19.01 11.34
C TRP A 108 9.45 18.19 10.75
N ASN A 109 8.61 18.80 9.91
CA ASN A 109 7.51 18.08 9.28
C ASN A 109 7.99 17.01 8.30
N GLN A 110 9.01 17.31 7.49
CA GLN A 110 9.64 16.35 6.58
C GLN A 110 10.28 15.19 7.35
N TYR A 111 11.01 15.52 8.41
CA TYR A 111 11.65 14.52 9.26
C TYR A 111 10.62 13.61 9.95
N ARG A 112 9.57 14.20 10.54
CA ARG A 112 8.47 13.44 11.14
C ARG A 112 7.83 12.51 10.12
N ARG A 113 7.59 12.97 8.89
CA ARG A 113 7.06 12.15 7.80
C ARG A 113 7.95 10.94 7.53
N ALA A 114 9.26 11.14 7.38
CA ALA A 114 10.21 10.05 7.20
C ALA A 114 10.19 9.02 8.36
N VAL A 115 10.01 9.48 9.61
CA VAL A 115 9.85 8.59 10.77
C VAL A 115 8.54 7.80 10.72
N VAL A 116 7.43 8.44 10.36
CA VAL A 116 6.13 7.78 10.18
C VAL A 116 6.20 6.74 9.06
N ASP A 117 6.84 7.06 7.94
CA ASP A 117 7.00 6.14 6.81
C ASP A 117 7.90 4.96 7.19
N SER A 118 8.97 5.22 7.95
CA SER A 118 9.83 4.16 8.50
C SER A 118 9.06 3.22 9.43
N LEU A 119 8.16 3.75 10.26
CA LEU A 119 7.30 2.94 11.14
C LEU A 119 6.32 2.06 10.36
N HIS A 120 5.72 2.59 9.28
CA HIS A 120 4.86 1.78 8.41
C HIS A 120 5.64 0.69 7.70
N GLY A 121 6.77 1.02 7.08
CA GLY A 121 7.61 0.04 6.40
C GLY A 121 8.13 -1.04 7.36
N LEU A 122 8.48 -0.66 8.60
CA LEU A 122 8.89 -1.63 9.61
C LEU A 122 7.72 -2.54 10.05
N ALA A 123 6.54 -1.96 10.29
CA ALA A 123 5.36 -2.73 10.65
C ALA A 123 4.98 -3.74 9.56
N GLU A 124 5.03 -3.33 8.29
CA GLU A 124 4.76 -4.19 7.13
C GLU A 124 5.77 -5.36 7.03
N ARG A 125 7.07 -5.08 7.16
CA ARG A 125 8.12 -6.12 7.15
C ARG A 125 8.02 -7.09 8.34
N CYS A 126 7.43 -6.64 9.45
CA CYS A 126 7.16 -7.47 10.61
C CYS A 126 5.76 -8.09 10.61
N GLU A 127 5.00 -7.97 9.51
CA GLU A 127 3.62 -8.48 9.38
C GLU A 127 2.67 -7.97 10.48
N LEU A 128 2.93 -6.78 11.00
CA LEU A 128 2.10 -6.15 12.02
C LEU A 128 0.90 -5.44 11.39
N GLN A 129 -0.22 -5.43 12.13
CA GLN A 129 -1.42 -4.73 11.69
C GLN A 129 -1.19 -3.22 11.57
N LEU A 130 -1.83 -2.58 10.60
CA LEU A 130 -1.72 -1.12 10.35
C LEU A 130 -2.01 -0.27 11.61
N VAL A 131 -2.94 -0.72 12.45
CA VAL A 131 -3.27 -0.04 13.72
C VAL A 131 -2.08 0.06 14.66
N VAL A 132 -1.18 -0.93 14.66
CA VAL A 132 0.05 -0.97 15.46
C VAL A 132 1.01 0.11 14.96
N ALA A 133 1.20 0.25 13.64
CA ALA A 133 2.03 1.30 13.06
C ALA A 133 1.52 2.70 13.41
N HIS A 134 0.19 2.89 13.30
CA HIS A 134 -0.46 4.16 13.67
C HIS A 134 -0.30 4.48 15.15
N HIS A 135 -0.41 3.47 16.00
CA HIS A 135 -0.25 3.63 17.44
C HIS A 135 1.21 3.96 17.77
N ALA A 136 2.17 3.27 17.18
CA ALA A 136 3.59 3.57 17.33
C ALA A 136 3.91 5.01 16.93
N ALA A 137 3.42 5.48 15.78
CA ALA A 137 3.59 6.86 15.33
C ALA A 137 2.99 7.87 16.33
N LYS A 138 1.82 7.55 16.89
CA LYS A 138 1.18 8.36 17.93
C LYS A 138 2.02 8.42 19.22
N LEU A 139 2.63 7.31 19.64
CA LEU A 139 3.52 7.28 20.80
C LEU A 139 4.76 8.15 20.58
N VAL A 140 5.36 8.10 19.39
CA VAL A 140 6.48 8.95 19.01
C VAL A 140 6.09 10.44 19.06
N ASP A 141 4.93 10.80 18.52
CA ASP A 141 4.41 12.17 18.60
C ASP A 141 4.23 12.64 20.04
N LEU A 142 3.68 11.79 20.91
CA LEU A 142 3.46 12.13 22.33
C LEU A 142 4.79 12.42 23.03
N ILE A 143 5.81 11.58 22.79
CA ILE A 143 7.16 11.79 23.34
C ILE A 143 7.73 13.13 22.86
N TRP A 144 7.59 13.45 21.57
CA TRP A 144 8.09 14.71 21.01
C TRP A 144 7.32 15.97 21.46
N LEU A 145 6.11 15.82 21.99
CA LEU A 145 5.29 16.92 22.51
C LEU A 145 5.51 17.21 24.01
N LEU A 146 6.28 16.40 24.73
CA LEU A 146 6.50 16.57 26.17
C LEU A 146 7.23 17.90 26.49
N PRO A 147 6.72 18.73 27.43
CA PRO A 147 7.30 20.05 27.74
C PRO A 147 8.74 20.02 28.29
N HIS A 148 9.17 18.90 28.87
CA HIS A 148 10.47 18.77 29.52
C HIS A 148 11.62 18.43 28.53
N ALA A 149 11.28 18.19 27.26
CA ALA A 149 12.21 17.98 26.13
C ALA A 149 13.20 19.11 25.82
N SER A 150 13.24 20.17 26.63
CA SER A 150 13.74 21.49 26.22
C SER A 150 15.03 21.99 26.90
N SER A 151 15.52 21.38 27.99
CA SER A 151 16.77 21.81 28.66
C SER A 151 17.94 20.81 28.52
N ASP A 152 17.88 19.62 29.11
CA ASP A 152 18.90 18.56 28.94
C ASP A 152 18.64 17.68 27.72
N GLU A 153 17.37 17.62 27.31
CA GLU A 153 16.91 16.84 26.17
C GLU A 153 17.23 17.49 24.82
N LYS A 154 17.50 18.78 24.69
CA LYS A 154 17.97 19.33 23.40
C LYS A 154 19.24 18.65 22.89
N ALA A 155 20.11 18.21 23.80
CA ALA A 155 21.28 17.38 23.47
C ALA A 155 20.89 15.93 23.16
N TRP A 156 19.92 15.36 23.88
CA TRP A 156 19.40 14.02 23.60
C TRP A 156 18.57 14.00 22.33
N THR A 157 17.48 14.76 22.18
CA THR A 157 16.71 14.95 20.96
C THR A 157 17.60 15.30 19.76
N ALA A 158 18.56 16.23 19.82
CA ALA A 158 19.46 16.46 18.67
C ALA A 158 20.38 15.27 18.32
N LYS A 159 20.80 14.49 19.33
CA LYS A 159 21.59 13.25 19.15
C LYS A 159 20.71 12.08 18.68
N THR A 160 19.49 11.98 19.20
CA THR A 160 18.47 10.96 18.90
C THR A 160 17.86 11.17 17.53
N LEU A 161 17.64 12.43 17.12
CA LEU A 161 17.05 12.78 15.83
C LEU A 161 17.88 12.30 14.63
N ARG A 162 19.21 12.18 14.77
CA ARG A 162 20.08 11.75 13.65
C ARG A 162 20.59 10.33 13.73
N SER A 163 20.86 9.80 14.94
CA SER A 163 21.43 8.45 15.08
C SER A 163 20.54 7.47 15.83
N ARG A 164 19.44 7.91 16.48
CA ARG A 164 18.59 7.00 17.27
C ARG A 164 17.10 7.00 16.94
N ALA A 165 16.67 7.73 15.92
CA ALA A 165 15.27 7.78 15.46
C ALA A 165 14.72 6.37 15.20
N ALA A 166 15.51 5.55 14.54
CA ALA A 166 15.16 4.17 14.24
C ALA A 166 14.98 3.31 15.50
N TYR A 167 15.72 3.56 16.58
CA TYR A 167 15.52 2.85 17.86
C TYR A 167 14.25 3.31 18.55
N LEU A 168 13.93 4.60 18.47
CA LEU A 168 12.66 5.13 18.95
C LEU A 168 11.50 4.49 18.18
N CYS A 169 11.64 4.31 16.85
CA CYS A 169 10.65 3.59 16.03
C CYS A 169 10.49 2.14 16.50
N VAL A 170 11.59 1.40 16.68
CA VAL A 170 11.56 0.02 17.16
C VAL A 170 10.91 -0.09 18.55
N GLY A 171 11.33 0.77 19.49
CA GLY A 171 10.78 0.81 20.85
C GLY A 171 9.28 1.13 20.84
N ALA A 172 8.87 2.17 20.10
CA ALA A 172 7.46 2.54 19.98
C ALA A 172 6.62 1.45 19.31
N LEU A 173 7.16 0.76 18.29
CA LEU A 173 6.47 -0.33 17.60
C LEU A 173 6.25 -1.53 18.51
N ARG A 174 7.25 -1.89 19.33
CA ARG A 174 7.11 -2.97 20.32
C ARG A 174 6.10 -2.64 21.41
N VAL A 175 6.16 -1.42 21.95
CA VAL A 175 5.17 -0.94 22.93
C VAL A 175 3.76 -0.95 22.33
N ALA A 176 3.60 -0.53 21.07
CA ALA A 176 2.32 -0.57 20.38
C ALA A 176 1.84 -2.02 20.10
N ALA A 177 2.73 -2.94 19.75
CA ALA A 177 2.40 -4.34 19.52
C ALA A 177 1.90 -5.01 20.80
N ASP A 178 2.62 -4.81 21.92
CA ASP A 178 2.21 -5.23 23.26
C ASP A 178 0.83 -4.67 23.63
N ALA A 179 0.60 -3.37 23.41
CA ALA A 179 -0.68 -2.71 23.66
C ALA A 179 -1.87 -3.34 22.91
N HIS A 180 -1.61 -3.93 21.74
CA HIS A 180 -2.61 -4.57 20.90
C HIS A 180 -2.70 -6.09 21.11
N ASN A 181 -1.96 -6.65 22.07
CA ASN A 181 -1.82 -8.09 22.27
C ASN A 181 -1.41 -8.83 20.98
N VAL A 182 -0.64 -8.15 20.13
CA VAL A 182 -0.03 -8.75 18.94
C VAL A 182 1.35 -9.27 19.35
N GLN A 183 1.76 -10.42 18.81
CA GLN A 183 3.08 -10.95 19.08
C GLN A 183 4.14 -9.89 18.79
N GLU A 184 4.90 -9.50 19.83
CA GLU A 184 5.97 -8.51 19.67
C GLU A 184 6.95 -9.00 18.60
N PRO A 185 7.39 -8.10 17.69
CA PRO A 185 8.38 -8.47 16.70
C PRO A 185 9.66 -8.88 17.41
N SER A 186 10.07 -10.13 17.19
CA SER A 186 11.27 -10.68 17.82
C SER A 186 12.51 -9.90 17.38
N SER A 187 13.54 -9.87 18.22
CA SER A 187 14.80 -9.21 17.85
C SER A 187 15.36 -9.73 16.53
N ALA A 188 15.28 -11.04 16.29
CA ALA A 188 15.72 -11.65 15.04
C ALA A 188 14.88 -11.19 13.83
N LEU A 189 13.56 -11.02 14.00
CA LEU A 189 12.70 -10.49 12.95
C LEU A 189 13.01 -9.02 12.65
N LEU A 190 13.26 -8.21 13.68
CA LEU A 190 13.66 -6.81 13.51
C LEU A 190 15.04 -6.68 12.84
N GLU A 191 15.99 -7.54 13.22
CA GLU A 191 17.31 -7.67 12.59
C GLU A 191 17.17 -8.04 11.10
N LYS A 192 16.26 -8.96 10.74
CA LYS A 192 15.99 -9.31 9.35
C LYS A 192 15.24 -8.20 8.60
N ALA A 193 14.29 -7.53 9.24
CA ALA A 193 13.48 -6.49 8.63
C ALA A 193 14.28 -5.22 8.34
N VAL A 194 15.27 -4.90 9.19
CA VAL A 194 16.12 -3.71 9.04
C VAL A 194 17.59 -4.08 9.29
N PRO A 195 18.20 -4.90 8.43
CA PRO A 195 19.55 -5.43 8.66
C PRO A 195 20.57 -4.31 8.81
N ASP A 196 20.40 -3.20 8.09
CA ASP A 196 21.28 -2.03 8.18
C ASP A 196 21.21 -1.30 9.53
N LEU A 197 20.08 -1.35 10.22
CA LEU A 197 19.91 -0.76 11.56
C LEU A 197 20.64 -1.57 12.63
N PHE A 198 20.59 -2.90 12.52
CA PHE A 198 21.20 -3.81 13.49
C PHE A 198 22.67 -4.11 13.17
N ALA A 199 23.09 -4.04 11.90
CA ALA A 199 24.47 -4.29 11.48
C ALA A 199 25.45 -3.23 11.96
N GLN A 200 25.02 -1.97 12.14
CA GLN A 200 25.93 -0.89 12.48
C GLN A 200 25.82 -0.40 13.92
N GLN A 201 24.63 -0.44 14.55
CA GLN A 201 24.42 0.31 15.81
C GLN A 201 23.42 -0.32 16.80
N CYS A 202 22.41 -1.09 16.38
CA CYS A 202 21.35 -1.53 17.30
C CYS A 202 21.64 -2.87 17.97
N ARG A 203 22.09 -2.86 19.23
CA ARG A 203 22.11 -4.08 20.05
C ARG A 203 20.71 -4.38 20.57
N GLN A 204 20.43 -5.65 20.86
CA GLN A 204 19.15 -6.05 21.49
C GLN A 204 18.90 -5.35 22.83
N SER A 205 19.97 -5.02 23.57
CA SER A 205 19.90 -4.18 24.78
C SER A 205 19.28 -2.82 24.49
N ASP A 206 19.66 -2.19 23.38
CA ASP A 206 19.30 -0.82 23.05
C ASP A 206 17.83 -0.73 22.63
N ALA A 207 17.32 -1.75 21.94
CA ALA A 207 15.90 -1.85 21.59
C ALA A 207 15.01 -1.95 22.85
N ARG A 208 15.42 -2.74 23.85
CA ARG A 208 14.73 -2.84 25.15
C ARG A 208 14.83 -1.56 25.96
N GLU A 209 15.99 -0.90 25.96
CA GLU A 209 16.16 0.40 26.59
C GLU A 209 15.24 1.45 25.95
N CYS A 210 15.09 1.44 24.62
CA CYS A 210 14.19 2.36 23.93
C CYS A 210 12.71 2.05 24.19
N GLU A 211 12.34 0.77 24.28
CA GLU A 211 11.01 0.37 24.74
C GLU A 211 10.72 0.91 26.16
N LEU A 212 11.64 0.70 27.12
CA LEU A 212 11.52 1.23 28.48
C LEU A 212 11.45 2.76 28.48
N TYR A 213 12.27 3.41 27.67
CA TYR A 213 12.26 4.86 27.50
C TYR A 213 10.89 5.35 27.03
N VAL A 214 10.31 4.74 25.98
CA VAL A 214 8.96 5.08 25.49
C VAL A 214 7.94 4.96 26.62
N ARG A 215 7.89 3.82 27.33
CA ARG A 215 6.94 3.59 28.42
C ARG A 215 7.09 4.62 29.54
N GLN A 216 8.32 4.93 29.95
CA GLN A 216 8.58 5.91 31.02
C GLN A 216 8.12 7.31 30.63
N HIS A 217 8.41 7.75 29.40
CA HIS A 217 8.13 9.13 28.97
C HIS A 217 6.65 9.37 28.71
N ILE A 218 5.90 8.35 28.28
CA ILE A 218 4.43 8.44 28.19
C ILE A 218 3.74 8.17 29.55
N GLY A 219 4.50 8.02 30.64
CA GLY A 219 3.97 7.75 31.98
C GLY A 219 3.19 6.44 32.06
N TRP A 220 3.62 5.42 31.32
CA TRP A 220 2.98 4.11 31.19
C TRP A 220 1.54 4.15 30.64
N ARG A 221 1.13 5.28 30.05
CA ARG A 221 -0.15 5.43 29.37
C ARG A 221 -0.05 4.92 27.93
N ILE A 222 0.12 3.60 27.83
CA ILE A 222 0.38 2.91 26.58
C ILE A 222 -0.87 2.89 25.69
N LEU A 223 -2.08 2.98 26.26
CA LEU A 223 -3.32 2.96 25.51
C LEU A 223 -3.65 4.34 24.94
N ALA A 224 -3.09 4.68 23.77
CA ALA A 224 -3.41 5.89 23.04
C ALA A 224 -4.29 5.57 21.82
N PRO A 225 -5.59 5.91 21.83
CA PRO A 225 -6.48 5.57 20.73
C PRO A 225 -6.11 6.38 19.46
N THR A 226 -5.92 5.65 18.37
CA THR A 226 -5.69 6.21 17.02
C THR A 226 -7.02 6.37 16.26
N PRO A 227 -7.06 7.17 15.19
CA PRO A 227 -8.26 7.27 14.34
C PRO A 227 -8.78 5.91 13.83
N LEU A 228 -7.88 4.96 13.55
CA LEU A 228 -8.26 3.61 13.12
C LEU A 228 -9.10 2.86 14.16
N HIS A 229 -8.90 3.10 15.45
CA HIS A 229 -9.74 2.50 16.50
C HIS A 229 -11.19 2.97 16.42
N PHE A 230 -11.38 4.27 16.22
CA PHE A 230 -12.70 4.86 16.08
C PHE A 230 -13.34 4.47 14.75
N LEU A 231 -12.58 4.42 13.65
CA LEU A 231 -13.07 3.94 12.36
C LEU A 231 -13.57 2.51 12.41
N ARG A 232 -12.92 1.61 13.16
CA ARG A 232 -13.45 0.24 13.34
C ARG A 232 -14.85 0.26 13.93
N ILE A 233 -15.12 1.15 14.89
CA ILE A 233 -16.46 1.34 15.46
C ILE A 233 -17.41 1.96 14.42
N TYR A 234 -16.99 3.05 13.79
CA TYR A 234 -17.83 3.81 12.86
C TYR A 234 -18.19 3.03 11.60
N VAL A 235 -17.29 2.17 11.13
CA VAL A 235 -17.50 1.33 9.96
C VAL A 235 -18.15 0.00 10.36
N SER A 236 -18.04 -0.49 11.60
CA SER A 236 -18.65 -1.77 12.02
C SER A 236 -20.16 -1.85 11.81
N LYS A 237 -20.88 -0.74 12.01
CA LYS A 237 -22.30 -0.62 11.74
C LYS A 237 -22.44 -0.07 10.32
N ARG A 238 -22.33 -0.97 9.33
CA ARG A 238 -22.34 -0.70 7.88
C ARG A 238 -22.61 0.79 7.57
N PRO A 239 -21.61 1.59 7.17
CA PRO A 239 -21.82 3.00 6.84
C PRO A 239 -22.87 3.19 5.73
N LEU A 240 -23.18 2.10 5.01
CA LEU A 240 -24.35 1.90 4.16
C LEU A 240 -25.45 1.27 5.03
N TYR A 241 -26.35 2.09 5.54
CA TYR A 241 -27.42 1.58 6.40
C TYR A 241 -28.39 0.72 5.54
N PRO A 242 -28.81 -0.49 5.98
CA PRO A 242 -29.60 -1.41 5.13
C PRO A 242 -30.94 -0.85 4.66
N GLU A 243 -31.53 0.06 5.43
CA GLU A 243 -32.77 0.75 5.07
C GLU A 243 -32.54 1.97 4.17
N SER A 244 -31.30 2.19 3.70
CA SER A 244 -30.87 3.49 3.23
C SER A 244 -31.04 3.74 1.75
N THR A 245 -31.52 4.95 1.47
CA THR A 245 -31.49 5.68 0.20
C THR A 245 -30.08 6.14 -0.18
N ASP A 246 -29.00 5.47 0.25
CA ASP A 246 -27.66 5.84 -0.22
C ASP A 246 -27.63 5.65 -1.73
N VAL A 247 -27.47 6.77 -2.44
CA VAL A 247 -27.37 6.80 -3.90
C VAL A 247 -25.91 6.97 -4.25
N LEU A 248 -25.40 6.04 -5.06
CA LEU A 248 -24.15 6.28 -5.77
C LEU A 248 -24.48 7.34 -6.83
N ALA A 249 -23.91 8.54 -6.71
CA ALA A 249 -24.04 9.57 -7.73
C ALA A 249 -23.13 9.22 -8.92
N ASP A 250 -23.43 8.11 -9.57
CA ASP A 250 -22.84 7.72 -10.84
C ASP A 250 -23.58 8.46 -11.96
N HIS A 251 -22.82 9.00 -12.92
CA HIS A 251 -23.26 10.05 -13.85
C HIS A 251 -24.46 9.71 -14.75
N HIS A 252 -25.01 8.48 -14.68
CA HIS A 252 -26.08 8.06 -15.59
C HIS A 252 -27.33 7.45 -14.96
N ARG A 253 -27.38 7.06 -13.66
CA ARG A 253 -28.62 6.40 -13.15
C ARG A 253 -29.07 6.66 -11.71
N ASN A 254 -28.36 7.43 -10.87
CA ASN A 254 -28.76 7.68 -9.46
C ASN A 254 -29.37 6.43 -8.79
N GLN A 255 -28.72 5.28 -8.96
CA GLN A 255 -29.32 4.02 -8.53
C GLN A 255 -29.17 3.90 -7.01
N PRO A 256 -30.26 3.55 -6.31
CA PRO A 256 -30.15 3.18 -4.90
C PRO A 256 -29.26 1.92 -4.81
N VAL A 257 -28.39 1.89 -3.79
CA VAL A 257 -27.51 0.75 -3.53
C VAL A 257 -28.33 -0.35 -2.82
N ASN A 258 -29.22 -1.02 -3.56
CA ASN A 258 -30.12 -2.05 -3.02
C ASN A 258 -29.64 -3.50 -3.24
N ASP A 259 -28.60 -3.69 -4.05
CA ASP A 259 -28.01 -5.00 -4.34
C ASP A 259 -27.01 -5.36 -3.23
N GLU A 260 -27.25 -6.45 -2.50
CA GLU A 260 -26.42 -6.89 -1.36
C GLU A 260 -24.94 -7.02 -1.73
N VAL A 261 -24.65 -7.52 -2.94
CA VAL A 261 -23.27 -7.68 -3.44
C VAL A 261 -22.60 -6.33 -3.65
N ARG A 262 -23.36 -5.33 -4.14
CA ARG A 262 -22.86 -3.96 -4.30
C ARG A 262 -22.66 -3.27 -2.96
N VAL A 263 -23.54 -3.51 -1.98
CA VAL A 263 -23.40 -2.97 -0.61
C VAL A 263 -22.12 -3.49 0.03
N GLU A 264 -21.85 -4.79 -0.05
CA GLU A 264 -20.64 -5.38 0.53
C GLU A 264 -19.37 -4.87 -0.16
N ARG A 265 -19.36 -4.79 -1.49
CA ARG A 265 -18.21 -4.24 -2.22
C ARG A 265 -17.97 -2.78 -1.89
N LEU A 266 -19.02 -1.97 -1.85
CA LEU A 266 -18.94 -0.55 -1.52
C LEU A 266 -18.47 -0.34 -0.07
N PHE A 267 -18.90 -1.20 0.85
CA PHE A 267 -18.40 -1.22 2.23
C PHE A 267 -16.89 -1.42 2.29
N LEU A 268 -16.36 -2.41 1.56
CA LEU A 268 -14.92 -2.67 1.48
C LEU A 268 -14.17 -1.47 0.90
N TYR A 269 -14.73 -0.79 -0.10
CA TYR A 269 -14.16 0.44 -0.65
C TYR A 269 -14.15 1.58 0.37
N VAL A 270 -15.24 1.81 1.10
CA VAL A 270 -15.29 2.82 2.17
C VAL A 270 -14.20 2.55 3.19
N GLN A 271 -14.05 1.30 3.63
CA GLN A 271 -13.00 0.91 4.58
C GLN A 271 -11.59 1.16 4.01
N LYS A 272 -11.35 0.78 2.75
CA LYS A 272 -10.07 0.99 2.06
C LYS A 272 -9.72 2.48 1.98
N TRP A 273 -10.66 3.33 1.57
CA TRP A 273 -10.48 4.77 1.52
C TRP A 273 -10.27 5.37 2.92
N CYS A 274 -10.99 4.91 3.94
CA CYS A 274 -10.79 5.36 5.30
C CYS A 274 -9.37 5.03 5.81
N CYS A 275 -8.89 3.81 5.59
CA CYS A 275 -7.52 3.42 5.95
C CYS A 275 -6.48 4.27 5.20
N PHE A 276 -6.68 4.50 3.90
CA PHE A 276 -5.82 5.36 3.08
C PHE A 276 -5.72 6.77 3.65
N PHE A 277 -6.86 7.45 3.85
CA PHE A 277 -6.86 8.82 4.37
C PHE A 277 -6.31 8.91 5.79
N CYS A 278 -6.54 7.90 6.64
CA CYS A 278 -5.89 7.86 7.96
C CYS A 278 -4.36 7.79 7.85
N SER A 279 -3.81 6.94 6.97
CA SER A 279 -2.36 6.85 6.78
C SER A 279 -1.77 8.13 6.21
N MET A 280 -2.47 8.75 5.25
CA MET A 280 -2.11 10.08 4.73
C MET A 280 -2.11 11.12 5.86
N CYS A 281 -3.19 11.22 6.63
CA CYS A 281 -3.29 12.18 7.73
C CYS A 281 -2.18 11.97 8.78
N LEU A 282 -1.77 10.73 9.02
CA LEU A 282 -0.71 10.42 9.98
C LEU A 282 0.65 11.00 9.57
N GLN A 283 0.93 11.12 8.27
CA GLN A 283 2.15 11.75 7.75
C GLN A 283 2.19 13.26 8.00
N HIS A 284 1.03 13.91 8.06
CA HIS A 284 0.91 15.36 8.19
C HIS A 284 0.71 15.81 9.65
N ARG A 285 1.59 16.69 10.13
CA ARG A 285 1.53 17.22 11.50
C ARG A 285 0.22 17.95 11.80
N GLU A 286 -0.46 18.52 10.81
CA GLU A 286 -1.70 19.26 11.06
C GLU A 286 -2.85 18.39 11.59
N PHE A 287 -2.80 17.08 11.37
CA PHE A 287 -3.77 16.11 11.89
C PHE A 287 -3.27 15.37 13.13
N SER A 288 -2.14 15.80 13.73
CA SER A 288 -1.67 15.20 14.98
C SER A 288 -2.66 15.46 16.12
N GLY A 289 -2.71 14.53 17.08
CA GLY A 289 -3.81 14.55 18.07
C GLY A 289 -3.79 15.68 19.10
N ASP A 290 -2.77 16.53 19.12
CA ASP A 290 -2.79 17.83 19.82
C ASP A 290 -3.63 18.88 19.09
N LYS A 291 -3.82 18.74 17.77
CA LYS A 291 -4.62 19.64 16.93
C LYS A 291 -6.02 19.08 16.65
N VAL A 292 -6.11 17.79 16.34
CA VAL A 292 -7.39 17.14 15.99
C VAL A 292 -7.57 15.86 16.81
N PRO A 293 -8.58 15.76 17.68
CA PRO A 293 -8.85 14.53 18.42
C PRO A 293 -9.05 13.32 17.50
N SER A 294 -8.51 12.16 17.86
CA SER A 294 -8.54 10.94 17.02
C SER A 294 -9.95 10.54 16.57
N ALA A 295 -10.96 10.69 17.44
CA ALA A 295 -12.36 10.43 17.11
C ALA A 295 -12.91 11.37 16.03
N LYS A 296 -12.62 12.67 16.16
CA LYS A 296 -13.02 13.70 15.19
C LYS A 296 -12.31 13.50 13.85
N LEU A 297 -11.02 13.13 13.88
CA LEU A 297 -10.26 12.81 12.67
C LEU A 297 -10.83 11.57 11.95
N ALA A 298 -11.20 10.53 12.69
CA ALA A 298 -11.86 9.35 12.13
C ALA A 298 -13.21 9.68 11.47
N ALA A 299 -14.02 10.52 12.10
CA ALA A 299 -15.28 11.00 11.54
C ALA A 299 -15.05 11.82 10.25
N ALA A 300 -14.04 12.69 10.24
CA ALA A 300 -13.66 13.47 9.06
C ALA A 300 -13.18 12.58 7.90
N VAL A 301 -12.33 11.61 8.20
CA VAL A 301 -11.88 10.61 7.22
C VAL A 301 -13.06 9.84 6.63
N LEU A 302 -14.05 9.45 7.43
CA LEU A 302 -15.25 8.78 6.94
C LEU A 302 -16.07 9.67 5.98
N LEU A 303 -16.22 10.96 6.32
CA LEU A 303 -16.87 11.94 5.44
C LEU A 303 -16.12 12.07 4.11
N VAL A 304 -14.79 12.18 4.15
CA VAL A 304 -13.95 12.28 2.94
C VAL A 304 -14.04 11.02 2.09
N ALA A 305 -14.02 9.84 2.70
CA ALA A 305 -14.18 8.57 2.00
C ALA A 305 -15.54 8.48 1.27
N ARG A 306 -16.63 8.87 1.96
CA ARG A 306 -17.97 8.92 1.35
C ARG A 306 -18.07 9.93 0.20
N ARG A 307 -17.45 11.10 0.33
CA ARG A 307 -17.38 12.12 -0.74
C ARG A 307 -16.60 11.62 -1.96
N ASN A 308 -15.45 10.98 -1.76
CA ASN A 308 -14.66 10.40 -2.85
C ASN A 308 -15.40 9.30 -3.61
N LEU A 309 -16.22 8.52 -2.90
CA LEU A 309 -17.10 7.51 -3.48
C LEU A 309 -18.43 8.09 -4.01
N LYS A 310 -18.59 9.42 -4.00
CA LYS A 310 -19.79 10.15 -4.46
C LYS A 310 -21.09 9.63 -3.81
N LEU A 311 -21.02 9.25 -2.55
CA LEU A 311 -22.17 8.77 -1.79
C LEU A 311 -23.04 9.94 -1.33
N THR A 312 -24.33 9.87 -1.66
CA THR A 312 -25.31 10.90 -1.28
C THR A 312 -26.38 10.31 -0.35
N PRO A 313 -26.63 10.92 0.83
CA PRO A 313 -25.95 12.10 1.37
C PRO A 313 -24.53 11.77 1.90
N ALA A 314 -23.60 12.72 1.78
CA ALA A 314 -22.21 12.51 2.24
C ALA A 314 -22.12 12.34 3.76
N TRP A 315 -22.96 13.06 4.52
CA TRP A 315 -23.08 12.93 5.97
C TRP A 315 -24.53 12.66 6.36
N ARG A 316 -24.73 11.71 7.25
CA ARG A 316 -26.04 11.16 7.62
C ARG A 316 -26.37 11.45 9.09
N PRO A 317 -27.64 11.63 9.46
CA PRO A 317 -28.04 11.75 10.86
C PRO A 317 -27.62 10.55 11.73
N GLU A 318 -27.58 9.35 11.15
CA GLU A 318 -27.13 8.15 11.85
C GLU A 318 -25.62 8.17 12.14
N LEU A 319 -24.82 8.77 11.26
CA LEU A 319 -23.40 9.01 11.51
C LEU A 319 -23.21 10.04 12.61
N GLU A 320 -24.03 11.09 12.64
CA GLU A 320 -24.04 12.07 13.72
C GLU A 320 -24.42 11.42 15.06
N ALA A 321 -25.46 10.57 15.09
CA ALA A 321 -25.86 9.83 16.29
C ALA A 321 -24.78 8.86 16.78
N MET A 322 -24.03 8.23 15.87
CA MET A 322 -22.99 7.26 16.20
C MET A 322 -21.67 7.92 16.62
N THR A 323 -21.28 9.01 15.95
CA THR A 323 -20.00 9.69 16.20
C THR A 323 -20.11 10.81 17.23
N SER A 324 -21.34 11.27 17.52
CA SER A 324 -21.68 12.46 18.29
C SER A 324 -21.15 13.77 17.69
N PHE A 325 -20.74 13.77 16.42
CA PHE A 325 -20.28 14.97 15.72
C PHE A 325 -21.24 15.38 14.61
N THR A 326 -21.56 16.65 14.58
CA THR A 326 -22.35 17.28 13.52
C THR A 326 -21.53 17.46 12.25
N LEU A 327 -22.18 17.57 11.09
CA LEU A 327 -21.50 17.89 9.83
C LEU A 327 -20.66 19.18 9.94
N ALA A 328 -21.19 20.21 10.61
CA ALA A 328 -20.50 21.49 10.77
C ALA A 328 -19.19 21.37 11.56
N GLU A 329 -19.11 20.46 12.53
CA GLU A 329 -17.90 20.24 13.31
C GLU A 329 -16.84 19.47 12.51
N VAL A 330 -17.26 18.51 11.70
CA VAL A 330 -16.37 17.59 10.97
C VAL A 330 -15.90 18.17 9.64
N ALA A 331 -16.76 18.94 8.95
CA ALA A 331 -16.50 19.45 7.61
C ALA A 331 -15.17 20.21 7.47
N PRO A 332 -14.77 21.13 8.37
CA PRO A 332 -13.50 21.85 8.22
C PRO A 332 -12.28 20.94 8.22
N VAL A 333 -12.30 19.86 9.00
CA VAL A 333 -11.22 18.88 9.02
C VAL A 333 -11.26 18.04 7.74
N ALA A 334 -12.45 17.62 7.31
CA ALA A 334 -12.63 16.85 6.08
C ALA A 334 -12.21 17.61 4.82
N ASP A 335 -12.56 18.90 4.74
CA ASP A 335 -12.17 19.78 3.63
C ASP A 335 -10.64 19.92 3.59
N ARG A 336 -10.00 20.09 4.75
CA ARG A 336 -8.54 20.16 4.84
C ARG A 336 -7.85 18.86 4.44
N ILE A 337 -8.40 17.70 4.82
CA ILE A 337 -7.89 16.39 4.37
C ILE A 337 -7.98 16.29 2.84
N PHE A 338 -9.08 16.76 2.26
CA PHE A 338 -9.29 16.71 0.82
C PHE A 338 -8.32 17.63 0.06
N GLU A 339 -8.05 18.84 0.58
CA GLU A 339 -7.03 19.75 0.03
C GLU A 339 -5.64 19.08 0.01
N VAL A 340 -5.23 18.49 1.14
CA VAL A 340 -3.95 17.77 1.23
C VAL A 340 -3.88 16.62 0.24
N TYR A 341 -4.98 15.88 0.09
CA TYR A 341 -5.07 14.81 -0.89
C TYR A 341 -4.93 15.31 -2.33
N GLU A 342 -5.59 16.40 -2.70
CA GLU A 342 -5.46 16.99 -4.04
C GLU A 342 -4.03 17.47 -4.32
N ASP A 343 -3.38 18.08 -3.34
CA ASP A 343 -2.02 18.57 -3.48
C ASP A 343 -1.02 17.43 -3.67
N GLU A 344 -1.10 16.37 -2.85
CA GLU A 344 -0.27 15.17 -3.02
C GLU A 344 -0.54 14.45 -4.34
N PHE A 345 -1.81 14.39 -4.77
CA PHE A 345 -2.17 13.78 -6.03
C PHE A 345 -1.61 14.55 -7.23
N ARG A 346 -1.66 15.89 -7.21
CA ARG A 346 -1.05 16.74 -8.24
C ARG A 346 0.47 16.60 -8.27
N GLU A 347 1.11 16.52 -7.12
CA GLU A 347 2.56 16.29 -7.04
C GLU A 347 2.95 14.94 -7.65
N PHE A 348 2.21 13.88 -7.30
CA PHE A 348 2.39 12.56 -7.89
C PHE A 348 2.22 12.55 -9.41
N GLN A 349 1.21 13.23 -9.94
CA GLN A 349 1.00 13.34 -11.39
C GLN A 349 2.17 14.04 -12.09
N ARG A 350 2.64 15.17 -11.56
CA ARG A 350 3.80 15.89 -12.12
C ARG A 350 5.05 15.03 -12.14
N GLU A 351 5.32 14.27 -11.08
CA GLU A 351 6.47 13.36 -11.04
C GLU A 351 6.36 12.23 -12.08
N HIS A 352 5.16 11.67 -12.24
CA HIS A 352 4.92 10.61 -13.22
C HIS A 352 5.09 11.13 -14.65
N GLU A 353 4.54 12.31 -14.94
CA GLU A 353 4.71 12.99 -16.23
C GLU A 353 6.18 13.34 -16.50
N ALA A 354 6.91 13.84 -15.49
CA ALA A 354 8.34 14.15 -15.63
C ALA A 354 9.19 12.89 -15.89
N ARG A 355 8.85 11.75 -15.27
CA ARG A 355 9.53 10.46 -15.55
C ARG A 355 9.19 9.94 -16.94
N ALA A 356 7.94 10.04 -17.36
CA ALA A 356 7.54 9.66 -18.71
C ALA A 356 8.26 10.50 -19.77
N GLN A 357 8.38 11.81 -19.54
CA GLN A 357 9.15 12.71 -20.42
C GLN A 357 10.65 12.39 -20.43
N ALA A 358 11.25 12.11 -19.27
CA ALA A 358 12.65 11.73 -19.19
C ALA A 358 12.93 10.37 -19.88
N GLY A 359 12.00 9.41 -19.77
CA GLY A 359 12.08 8.13 -20.48
C GLY A 359 11.95 8.29 -21.99
N ALA A 360 10.97 9.08 -22.45
CA ALA A 360 10.78 9.36 -23.87
C ALA A 360 11.98 10.12 -24.48
N GLN A 361 12.61 11.00 -23.71
CA GLN A 361 13.78 11.75 -24.18
C GLN A 361 15.06 10.88 -24.23
N ALA A 362 15.20 9.92 -23.31
CA ALA A 362 16.27 8.91 -23.41
C ALA A 362 16.08 7.96 -24.60
N GLN A 363 14.83 7.62 -24.94
CA GLN A 363 14.52 6.82 -26.14
C GLN A 363 14.76 7.60 -27.44
N ALA A 364 14.41 8.88 -27.50
CA ALA A 364 14.66 9.71 -28.67
C ALA A 364 16.16 9.93 -28.96
N ASP A 365 17.02 9.88 -27.94
CA ASP A 365 18.47 9.97 -28.10
C ASP A 365 19.10 8.63 -28.55
N ASP A 366 18.40 7.49 -28.39
CA ASP A 366 18.81 6.15 -28.86
C ASP A 366 18.19 5.76 -30.23
N GLU A 367 17.13 6.44 -30.67
CA GLU A 367 16.41 6.17 -31.94
C GLU A 367 17.12 6.67 -33.21
N GLU A 368 18.31 7.28 -33.11
CA GLU A 368 19.04 7.77 -34.29
C GLU A 368 19.90 6.71 -35.03
N ASP A 369 19.95 5.44 -34.59
CA ASP A 369 20.88 4.45 -35.21
C ASP A 369 20.31 3.09 -35.69
N ASP A 370 19.12 2.61 -35.33
CA ASP A 370 18.66 1.27 -35.76
C ASP A 370 17.26 1.27 -36.38
N GLY A 371 17.17 0.85 -37.64
CA GLY A 371 15.95 0.85 -38.47
C GLY A 371 14.85 -0.16 -38.09
N ILE A 372 14.63 -0.38 -36.80
CA ILE A 372 13.59 -1.27 -36.27
C ILE A 372 12.25 -0.51 -36.22
N ASP A 373 11.21 -1.07 -36.82
CA ASP A 373 9.85 -0.50 -36.77
C ASP A 373 9.22 -0.72 -35.37
N ILE A 374 9.42 0.26 -34.48
CA ILE A 374 8.93 0.24 -33.10
C ILE A 374 7.41 0.01 -33.02
N ALA A 375 6.65 0.50 -33.99
CA ALA A 375 5.19 0.32 -33.99
C ALA A 375 4.81 -1.14 -34.27
N ALA A 376 5.51 -1.80 -35.19
CA ALA A 376 5.33 -3.22 -35.43
C ALA A 376 5.73 -4.04 -34.17
N VAL A 377 6.85 -3.68 -33.53
CA VAL A 377 7.36 -4.36 -32.32
C VAL A 377 6.34 -4.31 -31.19
N SER A 378 5.75 -3.14 -30.95
CA SER A 378 4.70 -2.97 -29.94
C SER A 378 3.44 -3.78 -30.28
N ALA A 379 3.01 -3.81 -31.55
CA ALA A 379 1.82 -4.56 -31.96
C ALA A 379 2.00 -6.08 -31.80
N ALA A 380 3.20 -6.60 -32.09
CA ALA A 380 3.53 -8.00 -31.87
C ALA A 380 3.58 -8.36 -30.39
N ALA A 381 4.09 -7.46 -29.54
CA ALA A 381 4.08 -7.64 -28.08
C ALA A 381 2.64 -7.70 -27.53
N ASP A 382 1.77 -6.78 -27.96
CA ASP A 382 0.36 -6.78 -27.57
C ASP A 382 -0.37 -8.07 -28.00
N ALA A 383 -0.10 -8.54 -29.22
CA ALA A 383 -0.65 -9.80 -29.72
C ALA A 383 -0.17 -11.01 -28.92
N ALA A 384 1.10 -11.02 -28.50
CA ALA A 384 1.65 -12.07 -27.64
C ALA A 384 1.01 -12.10 -26.25
N ILE A 385 0.78 -10.93 -25.65
CA ILE A 385 0.13 -10.80 -24.34
C ILE A 385 -1.35 -11.21 -24.39
N ALA A 386 -2.02 -10.96 -25.52
CA ALA A 386 -3.42 -11.33 -25.71
C ALA A 386 -3.64 -12.82 -26.06
N ALA A 387 -2.57 -13.58 -26.32
CA ALA A 387 -2.66 -14.97 -26.73
C ALA A 387 -3.18 -15.87 -25.59
N GLU A 388 -4.03 -16.85 -25.93
CA GLU A 388 -4.62 -17.76 -24.94
C GLU A 388 -3.63 -18.81 -24.42
N THR A 389 -2.53 -19.05 -25.13
CA THR A 389 -1.51 -20.05 -24.78
C THR A 389 -0.11 -19.51 -25.02
N ASP A 390 0.86 -20.02 -24.26
CA ASP A 390 2.27 -19.61 -24.38
C ASP A 390 2.84 -19.87 -25.78
N ASP A 391 2.45 -20.99 -26.41
CA ASP A 391 2.88 -21.30 -27.78
C ASP A 391 2.25 -20.35 -28.81
N ALA A 392 1.02 -19.90 -28.59
CA ALA A 392 0.39 -18.89 -29.43
C ALA A 392 1.06 -17.52 -29.27
N ALA A 393 1.53 -17.18 -28.06
CA ALA A 393 2.30 -15.96 -27.82
C ALA A 393 3.65 -15.97 -28.56
N VAL A 394 4.37 -17.09 -28.49
CA VAL A 394 5.61 -17.30 -29.26
C VAL A 394 5.35 -17.23 -30.76
N ALA A 395 4.28 -17.87 -31.24
CA ALA A 395 3.92 -17.87 -32.66
C ALA A 395 3.55 -16.46 -33.14
N ALA A 396 2.87 -15.65 -32.33
CA ALA A 396 2.52 -14.27 -32.65
C ALA A 396 3.78 -13.43 -32.97
N ILE A 397 4.79 -13.47 -32.10
CA ILE A 397 6.05 -12.74 -32.30
C ILE A 397 6.81 -13.27 -33.52
N ARG A 398 6.92 -14.59 -33.69
CA ARG A 398 7.59 -15.21 -34.85
C ARG A 398 6.91 -14.89 -36.17
N SER A 399 5.60 -14.75 -36.18
CA SER A 399 4.84 -14.45 -37.39
C SER A 399 4.94 -12.97 -37.79
N ALA A 400 5.28 -12.10 -36.85
CA ALA A 400 5.38 -10.66 -37.07
C ALA A 400 6.72 -10.24 -37.68
N PHE A 401 7.80 -10.98 -37.42
CA PHE A 401 9.15 -10.62 -37.85
C PHE A 401 9.94 -11.82 -38.37
N ASP A 402 10.67 -11.62 -39.47
CA ASP A 402 11.64 -12.60 -39.97
C ASP A 402 13.02 -12.45 -39.28
N ASP A 403 13.31 -11.25 -38.75
CA ASP A 403 14.58 -10.91 -38.11
C ASP A 403 14.61 -11.29 -36.62
N VAL A 404 15.73 -11.86 -36.17
CA VAL A 404 15.89 -12.38 -34.80
C VAL A 404 15.97 -11.24 -33.77
N ASP A 405 16.56 -10.11 -34.13
CA ASP A 405 16.72 -8.99 -33.22
C ASP A 405 15.40 -8.22 -33.06
N GLU A 406 14.58 -8.13 -34.11
CA GLU A 406 13.20 -7.63 -34.03
C GLU A 406 12.30 -8.54 -33.18
N GLN A 407 12.40 -9.87 -33.36
CA GLN A 407 11.71 -10.84 -32.50
C GLN A 407 12.13 -10.69 -31.03
N ARG A 408 13.43 -10.53 -30.76
CA ARG A 408 13.96 -10.30 -29.40
C ARG A 408 13.45 -8.99 -28.81
N ALA A 409 13.40 -7.91 -29.60
CA ALA A 409 12.87 -6.62 -29.17
C ALA A 409 11.37 -6.72 -28.81
N ALA A 410 10.56 -7.39 -29.63
CA ALA A 410 9.14 -7.60 -29.35
C ALA A 410 8.91 -8.45 -28.09
N ALA A 411 9.70 -9.51 -27.93
CA ALA A 411 9.68 -10.33 -26.72
C ALA A 411 10.04 -9.51 -25.47
N ARG A 412 11.04 -8.62 -25.57
CA ARG A 412 11.44 -7.74 -24.46
C ARG A 412 10.31 -6.78 -24.05
N VAL A 413 9.66 -6.14 -25.02
CA VAL A 413 8.51 -5.25 -24.75
C VAL A 413 7.36 -6.01 -24.08
N ALA A 414 7.06 -7.23 -24.55
CA ALA A 414 6.04 -8.07 -23.94
C ALA A 414 6.38 -8.44 -22.49
N ILE A 415 7.63 -8.82 -22.22
CA ILE A 415 8.13 -9.14 -20.87
C ILE A 415 8.01 -7.94 -19.94
N ASP A 416 8.45 -6.76 -20.37
CA ASP A 416 8.41 -5.55 -19.55
C ASP A 416 6.97 -5.14 -19.21
N ASP A 417 6.03 -5.26 -20.17
CA ASP A 417 4.62 -4.98 -19.92
C ASP A 417 3.99 -6.01 -18.94
N LEU A 418 4.22 -7.31 -19.15
CA LEU A 418 3.77 -8.37 -18.23
C LEU A 418 4.34 -8.18 -16.82
N ALA A 419 5.62 -7.83 -16.69
CA ALA A 419 6.26 -7.55 -15.41
C ALA A 419 5.67 -6.31 -14.73
N SER A 420 5.35 -5.26 -15.49
CA SER A 420 4.72 -4.04 -14.97
C SER A 420 3.28 -4.28 -14.48
N ARG A 421 2.55 -5.17 -15.16
CA ARG A 421 1.20 -5.64 -14.79
C ARG A 421 1.21 -6.51 -13.54
N GLY A 422 2.33 -7.19 -13.28
CA GLY A 422 2.51 -8.17 -12.21
C GLY A 422 2.21 -7.71 -10.78
N ASN A 423 1.87 -6.44 -10.55
CA ASN A 423 1.63 -5.93 -9.21
C ASN A 423 0.19 -5.55 -8.82
N LEU A 424 -0.83 -5.46 -9.69
CA LEU A 424 -2.15 -4.99 -9.23
C LEU A 424 -3.35 -5.50 -10.05
N GLY A 425 -4.05 -6.53 -9.56
CA GLY A 425 -5.52 -6.63 -9.72
C GLY A 425 -6.11 -7.89 -10.40
N ALA A 426 -5.32 -8.66 -11.16
CA ALA A 426 -5.86 -9.75 -12.01
C ALA A 426 -6.05 -11.12 -11.32
N GLY A 427 -5.69 -11.25 -10.03
CA GLY A 427 -5.77 -12.50 -9.28
C GLY A 427 -4.52 -13.38 -9.43
N MET A 428 -4.31 -14.26 -8.45
CA MET A 428 -3.10 -15.07 -8.28
C MET A 428 -2.79 -15.98 -9.49
N GLU A 429 -3.81 -16.57 -10.11
CA GLU A 429 -3.65 -17.45 -11.29
C GLU A 429 -3.11 -16.69 -12.50
N HIS A 430 -3.59 -15.46 -12.72
CA HIS A 430 -3.11 -14.61 -13.81
C HIS A 430 -1.66 -14.19 -13.58
N THR A 431 -1.28 -13.88 -12.33
CA THR A 431 0.11 -13.55 -12.00
C THR A 431 1.05 -14.73 -12.22
N ILE A 432 0.66 -15.94 -11.81
CA ILE A 432 1.46 -17.16 -12.04
C ILE A 432 1.58 -17.43 -13.55
N GLY A 433 0.49 -17.33 -14.32
CA GLY A 433 0.53 -17.47 -15.78
C GLY A 433 1.41 -16.43 -16.47
N SER A 434 1.40 -15.18 -15.98
CA SER A 434 2.26 -14.11 -16.52
C SER A 434 3.75 -14.40 -16.27
N ILE A 435 4.10 -14.95 -15.10
CA ILE A 435 5.49 -15.34 -14.79
C ILE A 435 5.95 -16.47 -15.72
N ALA A 436 5.11 -17.50 -15.91
CA ALA A 436 5.42 -18.61 -16.81
C ALA A 436 5.60 -18.15 -18.26
N LEU A 437 4.75 -17.22 -18.73
CA LEU A 437 4.86 -16.64 -20.06
C LEU A 437 6.14 -15.79 -20.22
N ILE A 438 6.52 -15.01 -19.20
CA ILE A 438 7.78 -14.26 -19.19
C ILE A 438 8.98 -15.20 -19.35
N ASP A 439 9.05 -16.27 -18.55
CA ASP A 439 10.14 -17.25 -18.62
C ASP A 439 10.17 -17.95 -20.00
N ARG A 440 9.00 -18.25 -20.57
CA ARG A 440 8.89 -18.86 -21.89
C ARG A 440 9.41 -17.95 -22.99
N LEU A 441 8.97 -16.69 -23.02
CA LEU A 441 9.41 -15.70 -24.01
C LEU A 441 10.92 -15.42 -23.88
N ALA A 442 11.41 -15.30 -22.66
CA ALA A 442 12.83 -15.13 -22.36
C ALA A 442 13.69 -16.26 -22.93
N ALA A 443 13.28 -17.50 -22.67
CA ALA A 443 14.01 -18.69 -23.12
C ALA A 443 13.96 -18.86 -24.64
N GLU A 444 12.81 -18.59 -25.27
CA GLU A 444 12.62 -18.81 -26.71
C GLU A 444 13.33 -17.76 -27.57
N PHE A 445 13.38 -16.50 -27.12
CA PHE A 445 13.96 -15.38 -27.88
C PHE A 445 15.34 -14.92 -27.35
N GLY A 446 15.87 -15.58 -26.33
CA GLY A 446 17.21 -15.31 -25.77
C GLY A 446 17.32 -13.91 -25.17
N VAL A 447 16.36 -13.51 -24.34
CA VAL A 447 16.38 -12.25 -23.59
C VAL A 447 17.12 -12.47 -22.26
N GLU A 448 18.28 -11.83 -22.07
CA GLU A 448 19.16 -12.10 -20.91
C GLU A 448 18.79 -11.28 -19.65
N ASP A 449 18.27 -10.07 -19.79
CA ASP A 449 17.97 -9.16 -18.66
C ASP A 449 16.51 -9.23 -18.19
N VAL A 450 16.05 -10.44 -17.84
CA VAL A 450 14.67 -10.66 -17.39
C VAL A 450 14.60 -10.50 -15.86
N PRO A 451 13.56 -9.84 -15.31
CA PRO A 451 13.38 -9.76 -13.87
C PRO A 451 13.35 -11.16 -13.23
N ASP A 452 14.14 -11.38 -12.17
CA ASP A 452 14.07 -12.63 -11.41
C ASP A 452 12.77 -12.68 -10.58
N LEU A 453 11.76 -13.36 -11.13
CA LEU A 453 10.44 -13.51 -10.50
C LEU A 453 10.29 -14.82 -9.72
N ARG A 454 11.35 -15.64 -9.60
CA ARG A 454 11.26 -16.96 -8.93
C ARG A 454 10.84 -16.87 -7.48
N ALA A 455 11.34 -15.87 -6.75
CA ALA A 455 10.96 -15.66 -5.36
C ALA A 455 9.47 -15.31 -5.21
N GLU A 456 8.91 -14.57 -6.17
CA GLU A 456 7.49 -14.20 -6.19
C GLU A 456 6.62 -15.38 -6.62
N GLU A 457 7.04 -16.17 -7.61
CA GLU A 457 6.39 -17.42 -8.00
C GLU A 457 6.34 -18.40 -6.81
N GLU A 458 7.46 -18.62 -6.12
CA GLU A 458 7.51 -19.48 -4.93
C GLU A 458 6.58 -18.98 -3.83
N ARG A 459 6.52 -17.65 -3.62
CA ARG A 459 5.61 -17.02 -2.65
C ARG A 459 4.15 -17.26 -3.02
N LEU A 460 3.76 -17.01 -4.27
CA LEU A 460 2.40 -17.19 -4.78
C LEU A 460 1.99 -18.67 -4.76
N MET A 461 2.89 -19.58 -5.12
CA MET A 461 2.65 -21.02 -5.05
C MET A 461 2.56 -21.53 -3.60
N ALA A 462 3.31 -20.95 -2.67
CA ALA A 462 3.15 -21.23 -1.24
C ALA A 462 1.81 -20.69 -0.72
N GLU A 463 1.40 -19.48 -1.13
CA GLU A 463 0.12 -18.88 -0.78
C GLU A 463 -1.06 -19.68 -1.35
N ALA A 464 -0.97 -20.11 -2.61
CA ALA A 464 -1.94 -21.00 -3.25
C ALA A 464 -2.07 -22.34 -2.54
N ARG A 465 -0.93 -22.94 -2.12
CA ARG A 465 -0.93 -24.18 -1.32
C ARG A 465 -1.62 -23.97 0.03
N ARG A 466 -1.27 -22.91 0.76
CA ARG A 466 -1.88 -22.56 2.04
C ARG A 466 -3.37 -22.30 1.91
N PHE A 467 -3.78 -21.57 0.87
CA PHE A 467 -5.19 -21.35 0.56
C PHE A 467 -5.90 -22.67 0.25
N GLY A 468 -5.28 -23.54 -0.54
CA GLY A 468 -5.79 -24.89 -0.80
C GLY A 468 -5.94 -25.74 0.47
N GLU A 469 -5.03 -25.64 1.42
CA GLU A 469 -5.13 -26.30 2.73
C GLU A 469 -6.30 -25.76 3.56
N ILE A 470 -6.46 -24.43 3.61
CA ILE A 470 -7.59 -23.78 4.32
C ILE A 470 -8.92 -24.22 3.70
N VAL A 471 -9.02 -24.18 2.38
CA VAL A 471 -10.23 -24.60 1.65
C VAL A 471 -10.53 -26.07 1.89
N ARG A 472 -9.53 -26.96 1.91
CA ARG A 472 -9.73 -28.39 2.21
C ARG A 472 -10.10 -28.66 3.68
N ALA A 473 -9.66 -27.82 4.61
CA ALA A 473 -9.99 -27.96 6.02
C ALA A 473 -11.42 -27.52 6.37
N ASP A 474 -12.07 -26.74 5.50
CA ASP A 474 -13.46 -26.28 5.66
C ASP A 474 -14.36 -26.86 4.55
N PRO A 475 -15.16 -27.90 4.85
CA PRO A 475 -16.06 -28.52 3.87
C PRO A 475 -17.03 -27.53 3.21
N ALA A 476 -17.47 -26.50 3.92
CA ALA A 476 -18.38 -25.50 3.36
C ALA A 476 -17.67 -24.59 2.37
N MET A 477 -16.42 -24.21 2.65
CA MET A 477 -15.58 -23.43 1.73
C MET A 477 -15.22 -24.24 0.49
N LEU A 478 -14.87 -25.52 0.66
CA LEU A 478 -14.62 -26.44 -0.46
C LEU A 478 -15.83 -26.59 -1.37
N ALA A 479 -17.02 -26.75 -0.78
CA ALA A 479 -18.28 -26.84 -1.53
C ALA A 479 -18.55 -25.57 -2.34
N ARG A 480 -18.32 -24.38 -1.78
CA ARG A 480 -18.45 -23.09 -2.49
C ARG A 480 -17.45 -22.94 -3.63
N PHE A 481 -16.21 -23.40 -3.43
CA PHE A 481 -15.18 -23.33 -4.46
C PHE A 481 -15.50 -24.27 -5.63
N ARG A 482 -15.93 -25.51 -5.34
CA ARG A 482 -16.41 -26.46 -6.34
C ARG A 482 -17.62 -25.91 -7.09
N ALA A 483 -18.56 -25.31 -6.36
CA ALA A 483 -19.73 -24.68 -6.94
C ALA A 483 -19.36 -23.59 -7.95
N ALA A 484 -18.47 -22.67 -7.56
CA ALA A 484 -17.98 -21.62 -8.45
C ALA A 484 -17.32 -22.22 -9.72
N ARG A 485 -16.44 -23.21 -9.57
CA ARG A 485 -15.81 -23.88 -10.72
C ARG A 485 -16.83 -24.58 -11.63
N ALA A 486 -17.84 -25.24 -11.06
CA ALA A 486 -18.89 -25.91 -11.82
C ALA A 486 -19.76 -24.91 -12.61
N VAL A 487 -20.02 -23.72 -12.06
CA VAL A 487 -20.72 -22.63 -12.76
C VAL A 487 -19.97 -22.18 -14.02
N HIS A 488 -18.63 -22.23 -14.01
CA HIS A 488 -17.77 -21.82 -15.13
C HIS A 488 -17.33 -22.98 -16.03
N ALA A 489 -17.80 -24.19 -15.79
CA ALA A 489 -17.43 -25.35 -16.59
C ALA A 489 -17.88 -25.17 -18.06
N PRO A 490 -17.08 -25.60 -19.05
CA PRO A 490 -17.41 -25.43 -20.46
C PRO A 490 -18.59 -26.32 -20.87
N THR A 491 -18.74 -27.50 -20.27
CA THR A 491 -19.87 -28.39 -20.48
C THR A 491 -20.58 -28.74 -19.17
N ASP A 492 -21.81 -29.23 -19.27
CA ASP A 492 -22.58 -29.64 -18.09
C ASP A 492 -22.02 -30.92 -17.46
N ASP A 493 -21.41 -31.79 -18.26
CA ASP A 493 -20.73 -32.98 -17.75
C ASP A 493 -19.43 -32.61 -17.01
N ASP A 494 -18.72 -31.56 -17.45
CA ASP A 494 -17.58 -31.01 -16.70
C ASP A 494 -18.02 -30.41 -15.36
N ALA A 495 -19.18 -29.73 -15.32
CA ALA A 495 -19.74 -29.21 -14.08
C ALA A 495 -20.02 -30.34 -13.07
N VAL A 496 -20.61 -31.45 -13.55
CA VAL A 496 -20.84 -32.66 -12.75
C VAL A 496 -19.52 -33.29 -12.29
N ALA A 497 -18.54 -33.42 -13.19
CA ALA A 497 -17.23 -33.98 -12.88
C ALA A 497 -16.49 -33.15 -11.81
N ILE A 498 -16.59 -31.82 -11.88
CA ILE A 498 -16.00 -30.89 -10.89
C ILE A 498 -16.63 -31.12 -9.51
N ILE A 499 -17.95 -31.22 -9.41
CA ILE A 499 -18.62 -31.46 -8.12
C ILE A 499 -18.25 -32.83 -7.55
N ARG A 500 -18.11 -33.86 -8.40
CA ARG A 500 -17.68 -35.21 -8.01
C ARG A 500 -16.21 -35.33 -7.64
N SER A 501 -15.39 -34.36 -8.04
CA SER A 501 -13.96 -34.47 -7.87
C SER A 501 -13.59 -34.40 -6.38
N VAL A 502 -12.91 -35.46 -5.91
CA VAL A 502 -12.07 -35.53 -4.70
C VAL A 502 -12.73 -36.02 -3.39
N THR A 503 -14.03 -36.31 -3.37
CA THR A 503 -14.65 -36.87 -2.15
C THR A 503 -14.77 -38.40 -2.23
N THR A 504 -13.83 -39.10 -1.59
CA THR A 504 -13.94 -40.54 -1.31
C THR A 504 -14.23 -40.73 0.17
N GLY A 505 -15.44 -41.14 0.52
CA GLY A 505 -15.85 -41.32 1.92
C GLY A 505 -17.36 -41.46 2.06
N GLU A 506 -17.81 -41.84 3.26
CA GLU A 506 -19.25 -42.00 3.56
C GLU A 506 -20.00 -40.65 3.48
N ASP A 507 -19.32 -39.53 3.71
CA ASP A 507 -19.88 -38.17 3.66
C ASP A 507 -19.90 -37.54 2.24
N ALA A 508 -19.40 -38.25 1.22
CA ALA A 508 -19.26 -37.72 -0.13
C ALA A 508 -20.59 -37.25 -0.74
N VAL A 509 -21.69 -37.94 -0.40
CA VAL A 509 -23.03 -37.60 -0.93
C VAL A 509 -23.49 -36.24 -0.41
N GLU A 510 -23.32 -35.96 0.88
CA GLU A 510 -23.76 -34.70 1.49
C GLU A 510 -22.91 -33.52 0.98
N GLU A 511 -21.61 -33.71 0.82
CA GLU A 511 -20.72 -32.69 0.24
C GLU A 511 -21.07 -32.38 -1.22
N HIS A 512 -21.31 -33.42 -2.04
CA HIS A 512 -21.70 -33.22 -3.44
C HIS A 512 -23.04 -32.48 -3.54
N GLN A 513 -23.99 -32.79 -2.65
CA GLN A 513 -25.26 -32.07 -2.56
C GLN A 513 -25.08 -30.62 -2.14
N ALA A 514 -24.23 -30.35 -1.15
CA ALA A 514 -23.95 -28.98 -0.70
C ALA A 514 -23.30 -28.14 -1.81
N ALA A 515 -22.33 -28.70 -2.53
CA ALA A 515 -21.68 -28.06 -3.67
C ALA A 515 -22.65 -27.83 -4.83
N ALA A 516 -23.52 -28.80 -5.15
CA ALA A 516 -24.53 -28.65 -6.19
C ALA A 516 -25.56 -27.56 -5.84
N ARG A 517 -26.04 -27.50 -4.59
CA ARG A 517 -26.93 -26.41 -4.14
C ARG A 517 -26.28 -25.04 -4.26
N ALA A 518 -25.02 -24.92 -3.82
CA ALA A 518 -24.28 -23.67 -3.95
C ALA A 518 -24.06 -23.28 -5.43
N ALA A 519 -23.82 -24.23 -6.33
CA ALA A 519 -23.66 -23.96 -7.76
C ALA A 519 -24.95 -23.44 -8.37
N ILE A 520 -26.09 -24.04 -8.03
CA ILE A 520 -27.41 -23.62 -8.49
C ILE A 520 -27.74 -22.21 -8.01
N GLU A 521 -27.46 -21.88 -6.75
CA GLU A 521 -27.66 -20.52 -6.22
C GLU A 521 -26.75 -19.49 -6.92
N LEU A 522 -25.50 -19.84 -7.23
CA LEU A 522 -24.61 -18.96 -8.00
C LEU A 522 -25.10 -18.75 -9.43
N ILE A 523 -25.57 -19.80 -10.11
CA ILE A 523 -26.18 -19.70 -11.44
C ILE A 523 -27.41 -18.79 -11.39
N ARG A 524 -28.26 -18.97 -10.38
CA ARG A 524 -29.45 -18.15 -10.17
C ARG A 524 -29.11 -16.67 -9.93
N ALA A 525 -28.06 -16.40 -9.14
CA ALA A 525 -27.59 -15.05 -8.86
C ALA A 525 -27.02 -14.32 -10.10
N ARG A 526 -26.55 -15.06 -11.13
CA ARG A 526 -26.16 -14.47 -12.43
C ARG A 526 -27.35 -14.04 -13.28
N GLY A 527 -28.53 -14.58 -12.98
CA GLY A 527 -29.78 -14.26 -13.62
C GLY A 527 -30.32 -12.86 -13.31
N VAL A 528 -31.32 -12.40 -14.05
CA VAL A 528 -31.98 -11.11 -13.81
C VAL A 528 -33.09 -11.30 -12.78
N ASN A 529 -33.05 -10.55 -11.67
CA ASN A 529 -34.01 -10.67 -10.56
C ASN A 529 -34.09 -12.08 -9.93
N GLY A 530 -32.98 -12.82 -9.91
CA GLY A 530 -32.94 -14.18 -9.37
C GLY A 530 -33.61 -15.24 -10.25
N ILE A 531 -33.87 -14.91 -11.53
CA ILE A 531 -34.33 -15.85 -12.55
C ILE A 531 -33.11 -16.23 -13.42
N PRO A 532 -32.68 -17.51 -13.44
CA PRO A 532 -31.56 -17.98 -14.26
C PRO A 532 -31.72 -17.65 -15.74
N LEU A 533 -30.60 -17.49 -16.46
CA LEU A 533 -30.65 -17.36 -17.92
C LEU A 533 -31.17 -18.66 -18.54
N HIS A 534 -31.87 -18.57 -19.67
CA HIS A 534 -32.45 -19.76 -20.30
C HIS A 534 -31.41 -20.84 -20.63
N ALA A 535 -30.20 -20.42 -21.04
CA ALA A 535 -29.07 -21.30 -21.32
C ALA A 535 -28.59 -22.07 -20.08
N ASP A 536 -28.79 -21.54 -18.88
CA ASP A 536 -28.34 -22.16 -17.63
C ASP A 536 -29.34 -23.19 -17.08
N ASN A 537 -30.58 -23.21 -17.58
CA ASN A 537 -31.60 -24.16 -17.10
C ASN A 537 -31.21 -25.62 -17.36
N ALA A 538 -30.57 -25.91 -18.50
CA ALA A 538 -30.08 -27.25 -18.81
C ALA A 538 -29.04 -27.72 -17.77
N ARG A 539 -28.13 -26.81 -17.38
CA ARG A 539 -27.13 -27.05 -16.35
C ARG A 539 -27.77 -27.27 -14.98
N ILE A 540 -28.73 -26.44 -14.58
CA ILE A 540 -29.47 -26.61 -13.32
C ILE A 540 -30.17 -27.98 -13.30
N ASP A 541 -30.87 -28.33 -14.38
CA ASP A 541 -31.60 -29.60 -14.47
C ASP A 541 -30.66 -30.80 -14.42
N ARG A 542 -29.48 -30.69 -15.03
CA ARG A 542 -28.43 -31.71 -14.95
C ARG A 542 -27.90 -31.88 -13.52
N LEU A 543 -27.62 -30.77 -12.82
CA LEU A 543 -27.15 -30.80 -11.42
C LEU A 543 -28.20 -31.35 -10.46
N VAL A 544 -29.47 -30.98 -10.64
CA VAL A 544 -30.62 -31.50 -9.88
C VAL A 544 -30.76 -33.00 -10.08
N ALA A 545 -30.73 -33.47 -11.33
CA ALA A 545 -30.88 -34.87 -11.67
C ALA A 545 -29.72 -35.72 -11.12
N GLU A 546 -28.49 -35.22 -11.18
CA GLU A 546 -27.31 -36.00 -10.80
C GLU A 546 -27.11 -36.08 -9.28
N PHE A 547 -27.39 -35.01 -8.55
CA PHE A 547 -27.10 -34.92 -7.11
C PHE A 547 -28.35 -35.03 -6.23
N GLY A 548 -29.55 -35.12 -6.83
CA GLY A 548 -30.81 -35.24 -6.08
C GLY A 548 -31.12 -34.02 -5.21
N VAL A 549 -30.66 -32.84 -5.62
CA VAL A 549 -30.90 -31.57 -4.92
C VAL A 549 -32.22 -30.96 -5.37
N GLU A 550 -32.93 -30.28 -4.47
CA GLU A 550 -34.21 -29.67 -4.80
C GLU A 550 -34.02 -28.56 -5.86
N ARG A 551 -34.84 -28.58 -6.91
CA ARG A 551 -34.87 -27.52 -7.91
C ARG A 551 -35.39 -26.24 -7.23
N PRO A 552 -34.71 -25.09 -7.37
CA PRO A 552 -35.23 -23.83 -6.83
C PRO A 552 -36.62 -23.56 -7.42
N GLN A 553 -37.54 -23.13 -6.57
CA GLN A 553 -38.81 -22.60 -7.05
C GLN A 553 -38.52 -21.28 -7.77
N ILE A 554 -38.74 -21.28 -9.09
CA ILE A 554 -38.51 -20.14 -9.99
C ILE A 554 -39.68 -19.16 -9.88
#